data_AF-A0A4Y2ALD1-F1
#
_entry.id   AF-A0A4Y2ALD1-F1
#
_cell.length_a   1.000
_cell.length_b   1.000
_cell.length_c   1.000
_cell.angle_alpha   90.00
_cell.angle_beta   90.00
_cell.angle_gamma   90.00
#
_symmetry.space_group_name_H-M   'P 1'
#
loop_
_entity.id
_entity.type
_entity.pdbx_description
1 polymer ?
#
loop_
_entity_poly.entity_id
_entity_poly.type
_entity_poly.pdbx_seq_one_letter_code
_entity_poly.pdbx_strand_id
1 'polypeptide(L)'
;MLDKFLRILIRIPLLSVIKTKIRKLQKSKLACKRARILKIREGVSRKEVRRPTLQHANMTSCCGELARHAGKKARLLIMGNRDGEGLTPTFIMEWQNTVAFKGALK
;
A
#
# COMPACT_ATOMS: atom_id res chain seq x y z
N MET A 1 18.44 -7.79 -1.05
CA MET A 1 18.01 -7.40 -2.42
C MET A 1 16.75 -6.54 -2.39
N LEU A 2 15.71 -6.97 -1.64
CA LEU A 2 14.45 -6.24 -1.49
C LEU A 2 14.59 -4.80 -0.98
N ASP A 3 15.51 -4.53 -0.05
CA ASP A 3 15.71 -3.17 0.51
C ASP A 3 16.21 -2.16 -0.54
N LYS A 4 17.06 -2.58 -1.48
CA LYS A 4 17.51 -1.73 -2.59
C LYS A 4 16.34 -1.41 -3.52
N PHE A 5 15.49 -2.39 -3.80
CA PHE A 5 14.29 -2.21 -4.63
C PHE A 5 13.27 -1.27 -3.98
N LEU A 6 13.01 -1.43 -2.67
CA LEU A 6 12.18 -0.50 -1.88
C LEU A 6 12.69 0.94 -1.96
N ARG A 7 14.00 1.16 -1.82
CA ARG A 7 14.61 2.49 -1.95
C ARG A 7 14.39 3.10 -3.33
N ILE A 8 14.47 2.29 -4.39
CA ILE A 8 14.22 2.75 -5.77
C ILE A 8 12.74 3.13 -5.92
N LEU A 9 11.82 2.26 -5.52
CA LEU A 9 10.37 2.51 -5.66
C LEU A 9 9.92 3.75 -4.88
N ILE A 10 10.46 3.96 -3.67
CA ILE A 10 10.11 5.13 -2.85
C ILE A 10 10.62 6.42 -3.46
N ARG A 11 11.68 6.40 -4.25
CA ARG A 11 12.18 7.60 -4.95
C ARG A 11 11.32 7.99 -6.15
N ILE A 12 10.44 7.11 -6.65
CA ILE A 12 9.55 7.43 -7.77
C ILE A 12 8.56 8.54 -7.33
N PRO A 13 8.60 9.74 -7.95
CA PRO A 13 7.83 10.90 -7.49
C PRO A 13 6.31 10.71 -7.65
N LEU A 14 5.90 9.86 -8.57
CA LEU A 14 4.49 9.61 -8.90
C LEU A 14 3.80 8.62 -7.94
N LEU A 15 4.53 8.03 -6.98
CA LEU A 15 3.97 7.05 -6.06
C LEU A 15 3.72 7.61 -4.66
N SER A 16 2.51 7.35 -4.16
CA SER A 16 2.20 7.49 -2.75
C SER A 16 2.52 6.18 -2.03
N VAL A 17 3.12 6.28 -0.85
CA VAL A 17 3.55 5.13 -0.04
C VAL A 17 2.83 5.20 1.30
N ILE A 18 2.10 4.15 1.61
CA ILE A 18 1.27 4.06 2.80
C ILE A 18 1.50 2.76 3.55
N LYS A 19 1.27 2.82 4.85
CA LYS A 19 1.17 1.67 5.72
C LYS A 19 -0.27 1.55 6.21
N THR A 20 -0.94 0.44 5.94
CA THR A 20 -2.33 0.25 6.35
C THR A 20 -2.64 -1.19 6.76
N LYS A 21 -3.89 -1.45 7.16
CA LYS A 21 -4.42 -2.80 7.38
C LYS A 21 -5.62 -3.01 6.48
N ILE A 22 -5.82 -4.25 6.04
CA ILE A 22 -7.03 -4.63 5.31
C ILE A 22 -8.22 -4.53 6.28
N ARG A 23 -9.30 -3.89 5.85
CA ARG A 23 -10.57 -3.86 6.59
C ARG A 23 -11.54 -4.90 6.02
N LYS A 24 -11.79 -4.85 4.71
CA LYS A 24 -12.74 -5.71 4.02
C LYS A 24 -12.37 -5.82 2.54
N LEU A 25 -12.49 -7.01 1.99
CA LEU A 25 -12.48 -7.25 0.55
C LEU A 25 -13.94 -7.22 0.07
N GLN A 26 -14.24 -6.37 -0.92
CA GLN A 26 -15.56 -6.28 -1.56
C GLN A 26 -15.39 -6.42 -3.07
N LYS A 27 -15.65 -7.62 -3.60
CA LYS A 27 -15.46 -7.95 -5.03
C LYS A 27 -14.03 -7.56 -5.48
N SER A 28 -13.90 -6.55 -6.34
CA SER A 28 -12.64 -6.03 -6.88
C SER A 28 -12.04 -4.85 -6.11
N LYS A 29 -12.67 -4.41 -5.01
CA LYS A 29 -12.21 -3.29 -4.18
C LYS A 29 -11.73 -3.79 -2.82
N LEU A 30 -10.57 -3.32 -2.38
CA LEU A 30 -10.06 -3.57 -1.03
C LEU A 30 -10.15 -2.30 -0.20
N ALA A 31 -11.08 -2.31 0.76
CA ALA A 31 -11.19 -1.22 1.71
C ALA A 31 -10.12 -1.38 2.79
N CYS A 32 -9.29 -0.36 2.96
CA CYS A 32 -8.28 -0.34 4.01
C CYS A 32 -8.77 0.42 5.25
N LYS A 33 -8.18 0.10 6.41
CA LYS A 33 -8.29 0.94 7.60
C LYS A 33 -7.54 2.26 7.37
N ARG A 34 -7.60 3.15 8.37
CA ARG A 34 -6.84 4.39 8.36
C ARG A 34 -5.35 4.09 8.14
N ALA A 35 -4.80 4.66 7.08
CA ALA A 35 -3.41 4.49 6.69
C ALA A 35 -2.50 5.49 7.41
N ARG A 36 -1.28 5.05 7.73
CA ARG A 36 -0.14 5.92 8.03
C ARG A 36 0.54 6.24 6.71
N ILE A 37 0.59 7.51 6.36
CA ILE A 37 1.22 7.98 5.14
C ILE A 37 2.72 8.09 5.39
N LEU A 38 3.52 7.46 4.53
CA LEU A 38 4.98 7.47 4.58
C LEU A 38 5.53 8.43 3.52
N LYS A 39 4.93 8.38 2.33
CA LYS A 39 5.17 9.33 1.24
C LYS A 39 3.83 9.69 0.61
N ILE A 40 3.66 10.95 0.25
CA ILE A 40 2.54 11.41 -0.56
C ILE A 40 3.08 11.95 -1.87
N ARG A 41 2.40 11.62 -2.97
CA ARG A 41 2.65 12.24 -4.27
C ARG A 41 2.25 13.72 -4.20
N GLU A 42 3.03 14.59 -4.83
CA GLU A 42 2.67 16.00 -4.99
C GLU A 42 1.33 16.15 -5.74
N GLY A 43 0.50 17.08 -5.28
CA GLY A 43 -0.86 17.28 -5.81
C GLY A 43 -1.93 16.34 -5.27
N VAL A 44 -1.58 15.35 -4.44
CA VAL A 44 -2.57 14.47 -3.77
C VAL A 44 -2.82 14.94 -2.34
N SER A 45 -4.09 15.05 -1.94
CA SER A 45 -4.43 15.48 -0.57
C SER A 45 -4.24 14.35 0.43
N ARG A 46 -3.67 14.70 1.59
CA ARG A 46 -3.50 13.80 2.73
C ARG A 46 -4.84 13.20 3.19
N LYS A 47 -5.96 13.90 3.03
CA LYS A 47 -7.30 13.40 3.40
C LYS A 47 -7.72 12.21 2.53
N GLU A 48 -7.40 12.25 1.24
CA GLU A 48 -7.78 11.24 0.26
C GLU A 48 -7.01 9.92 0.48
N VAL A 49 -5.74 10.03 0.85
CA VAL A 49 -4.86 8.87 1.06
C VAL A 49 -5.04 8.25 2.45
N ARG A 50 -5.68 8.96 3.38
CA ARG A 50 -5.83 8.52 4.79
C ARG A 50 -6.75 7.30 4.95
N ARG A 51 -7.72 7.11 4.05
CA ARG A 51 -8.61 5.93 4.02
C ARG A 51 -8.70 5.41 2.58
N PRO A 52 -7.60 4.84 2.06
CA PRO A 52 -7.55 4.46 0.66
C PRO A 52 -8.43 3.24 0.43
N THR A 53 -9.08 3.26 -0.72
CA THR A 53 -9.70 2.07 -1.31
C THR A 53 -8.83 1.67 -2.47
N LEU A 54 -8.28 0.45 -2.41
CA LEU A 54 -7.46 -0.08 -3.47
C LEU A 54 -8.36 -0.64 -4.57
N GLN A 55 -8.03 -0.31 -5.80
CA GLN A 55 -8.71 -0.82 -6.98
C GLN A 55 -7.65 -1.45 -7.88
N HIS A 56 -7.87 -2.69 -8.30
CA HIS A 56 -7.04 -3.36 -9.30
C HIS A 56 -7.87 -4.48 -9.93
N ALA A 57 -7.68 -4.74 -11.22
CA ALA A 57 -8.45 -5.76 -11.94
C ALA A 57 -8.30 -7.15 -11.30
N ASN A 58 -7.11 -7.46 -10.78
CA ASN A 58 -6.75 -8.76 -10.19
C ASN A 58 -6.67 -8.76 -8.64
N MET A 59 -7.42 -7.90 -7.94
CA MET A 59 -7.37 -7.83 -6.46
C MET A 59 -7.72 -9.17 -5.79
N THR A 60 -8.64 -9.94 -6.33
CA THR A 60 -9.07 -11.23 -5.76
C THR A 60 -7.97 -12.29 -5.81
N SER A 61 -7.12 -12.28 -6.84
CA SER A 61 -5.99 -13.22 -6.95
C SER A 61 -4.79 -12.72 -6.15
N CYS A 62 -4.30 -11.50 -6.42
CA CYS A 62 -3.08 -10.96 -5.80
C CYS A 62 -3.26 -10.65 -4.30
N CYS A 63 -4.38 -10.00 -3.92
CA CYS A 63 -4.63 -9.66 -2.52
C CYS A 63 -5.42 -10.73 -1.76
N GLY A 64 -6.04 -11.68 -2.46
CA GLY A 64 -6.74 -12.81 -1.83
C GLY A 64 -5.79 -13.73 -1.08
N GLU A 65 -4.67 -14.09 -1.70
CA GLU A 65 -3.60 -14.86 -1.06
C GLU A 65 -2.93 -14.06 0.05
N LEU A 66 -2.61 -12.78 -0.20
CA LEU A 66 -2.03 -11.89 0.80
C LEU A 66 -2.95 -11.72 2.02
N ALA A 67 -4.26 -11.61 1.81
CA ALA A 67 -5.24 -11.54 2.90
C ALA A 67 -5.39 -12.87 3.66
N ARG A 68 -5.21 -14.01 2.97
CA ARG A 68 -5.22 -15.35 3.58
C ARG A 68 -3.95 -15.62 4.39
N HIS A 69 -2.77 -15.34 3.84
CA HIS A 69 -1.47 -15.57 4.50
C HIS A 69 -1.20 -14.59 5.64
N ALA A 70 -1.38 -13.29 5.41
CA ALA A 70 -1.04 -12.26 6.38
C ALA A 70 -2.08 -12.18 7.53
N GLY A 71 -3.27 -12.71 7.28
CA GLY A 71 -4.41 -12.64 8.20
C GLY A 71 -4.99 -11.22 8.35
N LYS A 72 -6.22 -11.12 8.87
CA LYS A 72 -6.95 -9.83 9.03
C LYS A 72 -6.23 -8.77 9.88
N LYS A 73 -5.16 -9.14 10.60
CA LYS A 73 -4.38 -8.25 11.49
C LYS A 73 -3.10 -7.71 10.84
N ALA A 74 -2.67 -8.27 9.71
CA ALA A 74 -1.44 -7.86 9.06
C ALA A 74 -1.45 -6.39 8.67
N ARG A 75 -0.28 -5.78 8.85
CA ARG A 75 0.02 -4.43 8.38
C ARG A 75 0.68 -4.61 7.02
N LEU A 76 0.25 -3.83 6.05
CA LEU A 76 0.76 -3.86 4.70
C LEU A 76 1.43 -2.53 4.38
N LEU A 77 2.52 -2.59 3.64
CA LEU A 77 3.07 -1.49 2.90
C LEU A 77 2.46 -1.51 1.50
N ILE A 78 1.91 -0.39 1.06
CA ILE A 78 1.28 -0.25 -0.24
C ILE A 78 1.91 0.96 -0.92
N MET A 79 2.39 0.75 -2.13
CA MET A 79 2.79 1.81 -3.04
C MET A 79 1.83 1.80 -4.21
N GLY A 80 1.43 2.99 -4.62
CA GLY A 80 0.47 3.10 -5.70
C GLY A 80 0.33 4.52 -6.20
N ASN A 81 -0.28 4.64 -7.36
CA ASN A 81 -0.69 5.93 -7.90
C ASN A 81 -2.16 6.16 -7.55
N ARG A 82 -2.53 7.43 -7.39
CA ARG A 82 -3.92 7.83 -7.25
C ARG A 82 -4.45 8.10 -8.66
N ASP A 83 -5.50 7.38 -9.03
CA ASP A 83 -6.25 7.53 -10.25
C ASP A 83 -7.74 7.70 -9.91
N GLY A 84 -8.21 8.95 -9.99
CA GLY A 84 -9.60 9.30 -9.67
C GLY A 84 -10.01 8.92 -8.24
N GLU A 85 -10.99 8.02 -8.11
CA GLU A 85 -11.57 7.62 -6.82
C GLU A 85 -10.68 6.68 -5.98
N GLY A 86 -9.68 6.04 -6.58
CA GLY A 86 -8.92 4.92 -6.00
C GLY A 86 -7.44 5.20 -5.74
N LEU A 87 -6.79 4.32 -4.99
CA LEU A 87 -5.33 4.17 -5.04
C LEU A 87 -5.06 2.86 -5.76
N THR A 88 -4.59 2.92 -7.01
CA THR A 88 -4.20 1.73 -7.75
C THR A 88 -2.84 1.26 -7.26
N PRO A 89 -2.77 0.08 -6.60
CA PRO A 89 -1.53 -0.42 -6.04
C PRO A 89 -0.62 -0.92 -7.17
N THR A 90 0.63 -0.44 -7.18
CA THR A 90 1.69 -0.97 -8.04
C THR A 90 2.57 -1.97 -7.30
N PHE A 91 2.58 -1.89 -5.96
CA PHE A 91 3.34 -2.79 -5.12
C PHE A 91 2.66 -2.95 -3.75
N ILE A 92 2.56 -4.19 -3.28
CA ILE A 92 1.97 -4.54 -1.98
C ILE A 92 2.88 -5.56 -1.31
N MET A 93 3.19 -5.35 -0.04
CA MET A 93 3.89 -6.34 0.77
C MET A 93 3.51 -6.25 2.24
N GLU A 94 3.83 -7.31 2.99
CA GLU A 94 3.71 -7.27 4.44
C GLU A 94 4.70 -6.29 5.08
N TRP A 95 4.24 -5.61 6.13
CA TRP A 95 5.07 -4.72 6.91
C TRP A 95 6.05 -5.52 7.77
N GLN A 96 7.33 -5.39 7.47
CA GLN A 96 8.39 -6.01 8.25
C GLN A 96 8.82 -5.09 9.40
N ASN A 97 9.10 -5.65 10.58
CA ASN A 97 9.53 -4.87 11.75
C ASN A 97 11.06 -4.75 11.89
N THR A 98 11.82 -5.02 10.83
CA THR A 98 13.28 -5.00 10.83
C THR A 98 13.83 -3.57 10.67
N VAL A 99 15.05 -3.35 11.15
CA VAL A 99 15.75 -2.06 11.04
C VAL A 99 16.05 -1.74 9.58
N ALA A 100 16.55 -2.72 8.82
CA ALA A 100 16.87 -2.56 7.40
C ALA A 100 15.64 -2.12 6.58
N PHE A 101 14.50 -2.77 6.78
CA PHE A 101 13.25 -2.43 6.10
C PHE A 101 12.79 -1.00 6.43
N LYS A 102 12.77 -0.64 7.72
CA LYS A 102 12.41 0.73 8.14
C LYS A 102 13.38 1.77 7.60
N GLY A 103 14.66 1.44 7.53
CA GLY A 103 15.71 2.30 6.97
C GLY A 103 15.61 2.46 5.44
N ALA A 104 15.03 1.48 4.74
CA ALA A 104 14.74 1.60 3.31
C ALA A 104 13.54 2.51 3.01
N LEU A 105 12.67 2.78 4.00
CA LEU A 105 11.48 3.63 3.90
C LEU A 105 11.70 5.10 4.27
N LYS A 106 12.91 5.44 4.75
CA LYS A 106 13.35 6.80 5.04
C LYS A 106 14.09 7.36 3.83
#